data_AF-A0A183A2K8-F1
#
_entry.id   AF-A0A183A2K8-F1
#
_cell.length_a   1.000
_cell.length_b   1.000
_cell.length_c   1.000
_cell.angle_alpha   90.00
_cell.angle_beta   90.00
_cell.angle_gamma   90.00
#
_symmetry.space_group_name_H-M   'P 1'
#
loop_
_entity.id
_entity.type
_entity.pdbx_description
1 polymer ?
#
loop_
_entity_poly.entity_id
_entity_poly.type
_entity_poly.pdbx_seq_one_letter_code
_entity_poly.pdbx_strand_id
1 'polypeptide(L)'
;MAFVALNFAGGWHHAKRSEAAGFCYLNDIVLAIHHFLARPTDLPSSRNRVLYVDFDLHHADGVEQAFWYSAHVVTFSVHHAAPGFFPGTGMEIQSDANDRTAQFAHGAGRGQFSAFNLPLGMSSLRSYSSIHLQFNNS
;
A
#
# COMPACT_ATOMS: atom_id res chain seq x y z
N MET A 1 -15.26 25.59 -1.83
CA MET A 1 -14.28 24.48 -1.80
C MET A 1 -14.80 23.43 -0.84
N ALA A 2 -14.72 22.15 -1.21
CA ALA A 2 -15.04 21.05 -0.30
C ALA A 2 -13.76 20.53 0.36
N PHE A 3 -13.81 20.26 1.67
CA PHE A 3 -12.69 19.64 2.39
C PHE A 3 -12.67 18.12 2.22
N VAL A 4 -13.82 17.52 1.90
CA VAL A 4 -14.00 16.09 1.71
C VAL A 4 -14.89 15.87 0.48
N ALA A 5 -14.54 14.87 -0.33
CA ALA A 5 -15.34 14.41 -1.45
C ALA A 5 -15.50 12.88 -1.35
N LEU A 6 -16.66 12.37 -1.79
CA LEU A 6 -16.99 10.95 -1.73
C LEU A 6 -17.31 10.44 -3.14
N ASN A 7 -16.77 9.28 -3.48
CA ASN A 7 -17.12 8.53 -4.68
C ASN A 7 -17.31 7.05 -4.31
N PHE A 8 -18.55 6.65 -4.06
CA PHE A 8 -18.88 5.27 -3.66
C PHE A 8 -18.74 4.25 -4.79
N ALA A 9 -18.60 4.69 -6.04
CA ALA A 9 -18.41 3.80 -7.20
C ALA A 9 -16.93 3.64 -7.59
N GLY A 10 -16.02 4.32 -6.88
CA GLY A 10 -14.58 4.19 -7.07
C GLY A 10 -13.95 3.15 -6.13
N GLY A 11 -12.62 3.16 -6.07
CA GLY A 11 -11.88 2.29 -5.15
C GLY A 11 -11.32 1.02 -5.80
N TRP A 12 -11.08 1.03 -7.11
CA TRP A 12 -10.63 -0.15 -7.86
C TRP A 12 -9.11 -0.36 -7.74
N HIS A 13 -8.67 -0.76 -6.55
CA HIS A 13 -7.27 -0.77 -6.12
C HIS A 13 -6.37 -1.84 -6.77
N HIS A 14 -6.92 -2.83 -7.48
CA HIS A 14 -6.14 -3.94 -8.04
C HIS A 14 -5.66 -3.73 -9.48
N ALA A 15 -6.25 -2.80 -10.25
CA ALA A 15 -5.85 -2.64 -11.64
C ALA A 15 -4.40 -2.14 -11.73
N LYS A 16 -3.61 -2.74 -12.63
CA LYS A 16 -2.19 -2.42 -12.84
C LYS A 16 -2.02 -1.55 -14.09
N ARG A 17 -0.76 -1.12 -14.36
CA ARG A 17 -0.44 -0.27 -15.53
C ARG A 17 -0.94 -0.85 -16.86
N SER A 18 -0.93 -2.16 -17.03
CA SER A 18 -1.28 -2.81 -18.30
C SER A 18 -1.98 -4.16 -18.08
N GLU A 19 -2.68 -4.32 -16.97
CA GLU A 19 -3.36 -5.57 -16.58
C GLU A 19 -4.58 -5.26 -15.71
N ALA A 20 -5.70 -5.91 -16.00
CA ALA A 20 -6.88 -5.91 -15.14
C ALA A 20 -6.78 -7.05 -14.12
N ALA A 21 -7.16 -6.81 -12.88
CA ALA A 21 -7.06 -7.80 -11.79
C ALA A 21 -8.17 -7.57 -10.76
N GLY A 22 -8.67 -8.64 -10.12
CA GLY A 22 -9.65 -8.53 -9.02
C GLY A 22 -10.89 -7.68 -9.36
N PHE A 23 -11.47 -7.86 -10.55
CA PHE A 23 -12.58 -7.05 -11.09
C PHE A 23 -12.27 -5.55 -11.32
N CYS A 24 -11.02 -5.13 -11.13
CA CYS A 24 -10.57 -3.76 -11.39
C CYS A 24 -9.96 -3.68 -12.81
N TYR A 25 -10.57 -2.89 -13.69
CA TYR A 25 -10.11 -2.70 -15.06
C TYR A 25 -9.26 -1.43 -15.25
N LEU A 26 -9.56 -0.39 -14.47
CA LEU A 26 -8.83 0.88 -14.43
C LEU A 26 -8.66 1.27 -12.97
N ASN A 27 -7.48 1.79 -12.61
CA ASN A 27 -7.17 2.19 -11.24
C ASN A 27 -7.49 3.68 -11.05
N ASP A 28 -8.74 3.98 -10.71
CA ASP A 28 -9.22 5.35 -10.48
C ASP A 28 -8.47 6.05 -9.34
N ILE A 29 -8.05 5.27 -8.34
CA ILE A 29 -7.27 5.74 -7.19
C ILE A 29 -5.91 6.27 -7.64
N VAL A 30 -5.16 5.49 -8.43
CA VAL A 30 -3.85 5.89 -8.95
C VAL A 30 -3.97 7.17 -9.79
N LEU A 31 -4.99 7.25 -10.65
CA LEU A 31 -5.25 8.46 -11.45
C LEU A 31 -5.58 9.68 -10.58
N ALA A 32 -6.39 9.50 -9.54
CA ALA A 32 -6.74 10.57 -8.61
C ALA A 32 -5.51 11.07 -7.81
N ILE A 33 -4.67 10.16 -7.33
CA ILE A 33 -3.43 10.52 -6.61
C ILE A 33 -2.48 11.29 -7.54
N HIS A 34 -2.28 10.82 -8.78
CA HIS A 34 -1.48 11.57 -9.76
C HIS A 34 -2.03 12.97 -10.01
N HIS A 35 -3.36 13.09 -10.10
CA HIS A 35 -4.01 14.38 -10.25
C HIS A 35 -3.75 15.30 -9.05
N PHE A 36 -3.83 14.80 -7.82
CA PHE A 36 -3.53 15.60 -6.62
C PHE A 36 -2.07 16.03 -6.53
N LEU A 37 -1.14 15.15 -6.92
CA LEU A 37 0.29 15.49 -6.95
C LEU A 37 0.63 16.55 -8.01
N ALA A 38 -0.09 16.55 -9.14
CA ALA A 38 0.11 17.50 -10.22
C ALA A 38 -0.57 18.86 -9.98
N ARG A 39 -1.51 18.95 -9.03
CA ARG A 39 -2.20 20.21 -8.74
C ARG A 39 -1.25 21.24 -8.13
N PRO A 40 -1.35 22.52 -8.54
CA PRO A 40 -0.68 23.61 -7.85
C PRO A 40 -1.15 23.69 -6.40
N THR A 41 -0.18 23.82 -5.50
CA THR A 41 -0.42 24.05 -4.07
C THR A 41 0.43 25.22 -3.60
N ASP A 42 0.06 25.84 -2.48
CA ASP A 42 0.89 26.88 -1.85
C ASP A 42 2.20 26.30 -1.27
N LEU A 43 2.30 24.96 -1.17
CA LEU A 43 3.52 24.25 -0.82
C LEU A 43 4.41 24.05 -2.05
N PRO A 44 5.75 24.04 -1.88
CA PRO A 44 6.67 23.59 -2.92
C PRO A 44 6.30 22.18 -3.38
N SER A 45 6.50 21.86 -4.67
CA SER A 45 6.20 20.53 -5.22
C SER A 45 6.93 19.39 -4.48
N SER A 46 8.09 19.68 -3.88
CA SER A 46 8.83 18.73 -3.02
C SER A 46 8.09 18.32 -1.73
N ARG A 47 7.09 19.11 -1.32
CA ARG A 47 6.27 18.90 -0.12
C ARG A 47 4.83 18.48 -0.42
N ASN A 48 4.42 18.47 -1.69
CA ASN A 48 3.13 17.91 -2.06
C ASN A 48 3.21 16.38 -1.92
N ARG A 49 2.45 15.84 -0.96
CA ARG A 49 2.50 14.43 -0.56
C ARG A 49 1.08 13.91 -0.37
N VAL A 50 0.87 12.64 -0.68
CA VAL A 50 -0.41 11.95 -0.48
C VAL A 50 -0.19 10.76 0.44
N LEU A 51 -1.08 10.60 1.42
CA LEU A 51 -1.23 9.38 2.19
C LEU A 51 -2.43 8.62 1.63
N TYR A 52 -2.20 7.40 1.16
CA TYR A 52 -3.22 6.45 0.75
C TYR A 52 -3.43 5.42 1.87
N VAL A 53 -4.67 5.27 2.31
CA VAL A 53 -5.04 4.28 3.32
C VAL A 53 -6.10 3.37 2.74
N ASP A 54 -5.84 2.07 2.78
CA ASP A 54 -6.71 1.03 2.27
C ASP A 54 -7.23 0.15 3.42
N PHE A 55 -8.56 0.04 3.48
CA PHE A 55 -9.30 -0.75 4.46
C PHE A 55 -10.12 -1.87 3.81
N ASP A 56 -9.88 -2.17 2.53
CA ASP A 56 -10.48 -3.33 1.88
C ASP A 56 -9.96 -4.63 2.50
N LEU A 57 -10.71 -5.72 2.33
CA LEU A 57 -10.28 -7.04 2.79
C LEU A 57 -9.00 -7.51 2.09
N HIS A 58 -8.77 -7.09 0.85
CA HIS A 58 -7.64 -7.51 0.02
C HIS A 58 -6.50 -6.49 0.04
N HIS A 59 -5.28 -6.97 -0.15
CA HIS A 59 -4.13 -6.08 -0.30
C HIS A 59 -4.27 -5.17 -1.53
N ALA A 60 -4.01 -3.87 -1.35
CA ALA A 60 -4.08 -2.81 -2.35
C ALA A 60 -2.93 -2.82 -3.38
N ASP A 61 -2.64 -3.99 -3.92
CA ASP A 61 -1.43 -4.30 -4.68
C ASP A 61 -1.23 -3.41 -5.92
N GLY A 62 -2.29 -2.98 -6.60
CA GLY A 62 -2.19 -2.10 -7.76
C GLY A 62 -1.79 -0.67 -7.41
N VAL A 63 -2.32 -0.13 -6.32
CA VAL A 63 -1.94 1.21 -5.83
C VAL A 63 -0.53 1.19 -5.26
N GLU A 64 -0.19 0.19 -4.47
CA GLU A 64 1.17 0.02 -3.94
C GLU A 64 2.21 -0.09 -5.07
N GLN A 65 1.97 -0.93 -6.06
CA GLN A 65 2.90 -1.10 -7.18
C GLN A 65 3.08 0.20 -7.98
N ALA A 66 2.01 0.96 -8.21
CA ALA A 66 2.07 2.21 -8.96
C ALA A 66 2.99 3.27 -8.29
N PHE A 67 3.10 3.23 -6.96
CA PHE A 67 3.86 4.20 -6.18
C PHE A 67 5.11 3.63 -5.51
N TRP A 68 5.50 2.40 -5.85
CA TRP A 68 6.62 1.67 -5.28
C TRP A 68 7.95 2.45 -5.19
N TYR A 69 8.19 3.33 -6.15
CA TYR A 69 9.42 4.14 -6.25
C TYR A 69 9.22 5.62 -5.86
N SER A 70 8.03 6.00 -5.39
CA SER A 70 7.67 7.38 -5.10
C SER A 70 7.86 7.73 -3.63
N ALA A 71 8.69 8.75 -3.36
CA ALA A 71 8.78 9.36 -2.03
C ALA A 71 7.56 10.23 -1.67
N HIS A 72 6.70 10.53 -2.64
CA HIS A 72 5.60 11.50 -2.50
C HIS A 72 4.27 10.86 -2.15
N VAL A 73 4.17 9.54 -2.26
CA VAL A 73 2.97 8.78 -1.90
C VAL A 73 3.38 7.73 -0.89
N VAL A 74 2.72 7.76 0.26
CA VAL A 74 2.80 6.69 1.24
C VAL A 74 1.55 5.83 1.08
N THR A 75 1.73 4.53 0.91
CA THR A 75 0.63 3.56 0.86
C THR A 75 0.59 2.79 2.17
N PHE A 76 -0.61 2.65 2.74
CA PHE A 76 -0.84 1.83 3.90
C PHE A 76 -2.07 0.95 3.68
N SER A 77 -1.90 -0.37 3.71
CA SER A 77 -2.99 -1.33 3.56
C SER A 77 -3.08 -2.24 4.77
N VAL A 78 -4.28 -2.35 5.34
CA VAL A 78 -4.64 -3.38 6.32
C VAL A 78 -5.56 -4.36 5.61
N HIS A 79 -5.21 -5.63 5.58
CA HIS A 79 -5.93 -6.62 4.77
C HIS A 79 -5.81 -8.02 5.37
N HIS A 80 -6.68 -8.93 4.93
CA HIS A 80 -6.51 -10.35 5.21
C HIS A 80 -5.38 -10.92 4.34
N ALA A 81 -4.54 -11.77 4.94
CA ALA A 81 -3.55 -12.54 4.20
C ALA A 81 -3.52 -13.99 4.69
N ALA A 82 -3.55 -14.91 3.73
CA ALA A 82 -3.41 -16.34 3.94
C ALA A 82 -2.90 -17.01 2.65
N PRO A 83 -2.25 -18.19 2.73
CA PRO A 83 -1.87 -18.95 1.54
C PRO A 83 -3.09 -19.18 0.62
N GLY A 84 -2.96 -18.76 -0.65
CA GLY A 84 -4.03 -18.88 -1.64
C GLY A 84 -5.11 -17.78 -1.57
N PHE A 85 -5.04 -16.84 -0.62
CA PHE A 85 -5.93 -15.68 -0.58
C PHE A 85 -5.46 -14.60 -1.56
N PHE A 86 -6.39 -14.06 -2.34
CA PHE A 86 -6.10 -13.03 -3.34
C PHE A 86 -5.67 -11.71 -2.67
N PRO A 87 -4.69 -10.94 -3.21
CA PRO A 87 -3.89 -11.19 -4.41
C PRO A 87 -2.59 -11.98 -4.15
N GLY A 88 -2.32 -12.40 -2.91
CA GLY A 88 -1.11 -13.12 -2.53
C GLY A 88 0.13 -12.25 -2.30
N THR A 89 -0.03 -10.92 -2.25
CA THR A 89 1.01 -9.94 -1.89
C THR A 89 0.66 -9.24 -0.57
N GLY A 90 1.50 -8.32 -0.08
CA GLY A 90 1.28 -7.63 1.20
C GLY A 90 1.58 -8.48 2.44
N MET A 91 2.08 -9.70 2.22
CA MET A 91 2.47 -10.66 3.26
C MET A 91 3.97 -10.63 3.55
N GLU A 92 4.36 -11.27 4.64
CA GLU A 92 5.75 -11.44 5.04
C GLU A 92 6.54 -12.13 3.92
N ILE A 93 7.67 -11.54 3.55
CA ILE A 93 8.65 -12.15 2.65
C ILE A 93 9.38 -13.21 3.45
N GLN A 94 9.46 -14.43 2.91
CA GLN A 94 10.21 -15.49 3.53
C GLN A 94 11.71 -15.13 3.57
N SER A 95 12.23 -14.91 4.77
CA SER A 95 13.67 -14.82 5.04
C SER A 95 14.25 -16.24 5.19
N ASP A 96 15.59 -16.34 5.14
CA ASP A 96 16.30 -17.62 5.30
C ASP A 96 15.77 -18.41 6.50
N ALA A 97 15.74 -19.75 6.42
CA ALA A 97 15.14 -20.60 7.46
C ALA A 97 15.70 -20.41 8.89
N ASN A 98 16.84 -19.72 9.03
CA ASN A 98 17.48 -19.38 10.30
C ASN A 98 17.23 -17.95 10.78
N ASP A 99 16.68 -17.08 9.92
CA ASP A 99 16.27 -15.73 10.27
C ASP A 99 14.80 -15.73 10.68
N ARG A 100 14.53 -15.37 11.93
CA ARG A 100 13.16 -15.28 12.48
C ARG A 100 12.60 -13.86 12.41
N THR A 101 13.30 -12.93 11.74
CA THR A 101 12.78 -11.59 11.54
C THR A 101 11.75 -11.58 10.42
N ALA A 102 10.55 -11.09 10.75
CA ALA A 102 9.52 -10.86 9.76
C ALA A 102 9.95 -9.71 8.86
N GLN A 103 10.16 -10.00 7.58
CA GLN A 103 10.53 -9.00 6.58
C GLN A 103 9.34 -8.67 5.71
N PHE A 104 9.10 -7.39 5.47
CA PHE A 104 8.04 -6.92 4.59
C PHE A 104 8.64 -6.07 3.48
N ALA A 105 8.10 -6.23 2.28
CA ALA A 105 8.40 -5.35 1.16
C ALA A 105 7.93 -3.93 1.52
N HIS A 106 8.77 -2.91 1.30
CA HIS A 106 8.50 -1.55 1.80
C HIS A 106 8.90 -0.45 0.80
N GLY A 107 8.73 -0.69 -0.50
CA GLY A 107 9.12 0.25 -1.56
C GLY A 107 10.59 0.15 -1.95
N ALA A 108 10.99 0.90 -2.98
CA ALA A 108 12.37 0.89 -3.50
C ALA A 108 12.83 2.24 -4.03
N GLY A 109 14.16 2.40 -4.17
CA GLY A 109 14.75 3.65 -4.64
C GLY A 109 14.35 4.84 -3.76
N ARG A 110 13.81 5.91 -4.36
CA ARG A 110 13.31 7.06 -3.59
C ARG A 110 12.04 6.75 -2.78
N GLY A 111 11.31 5.68 -3.12
CA GLY A 111 10.14 5.20 -2.39
C GLY A 111 10.49 4.18 -1.30
N GLN A 112 11.77 3.98 -0.96
CA GLN A 112 12.11 3.11 0.16
C GLN A 112 11.44 3.63 1.44
N PHE A 113 10.81 2.71 2.17
CA PHE A 113 9.99 2.93 3.36
C PHE A 113 8.68 3.72 3.14
N SER A 114 8.16 3.78 1.90
CA SER A 114 6.87 4.43 1.62
C SER A 114 5.69 3.47 1.47
N ALA A 115 5.91 2.16 1.47
CA ALA A 115 4.85 1.15 1.41
C ALA A 115 4.73 0.40 2.75
N PHE A 116 3.54 0.42 3.35
CA PHE A 116 3.25 -0.17 4.64
C PHE A 116 2.11 -1.18 4.53
N ASN A 117 2.32 -2.36 5.10
CA ASN A 117 1.34 -3.44 5.08
C ASN A 117 1.11 -4.01 6.48
N LEU A 118 -0.16 -4.27 6.80
CA LEU A 118 -0.57 -4.96 8.01
C LEU A 118 -1.46 -6.15 7.64
N PRO A 119 -0.86 -7.30 7.29
CA PRO A 119 -1.62 -8.52 7.02
C PRO A 119 -2.21 -9.09 8.32
N LEU A 120 -3.51 -9.39 8.31
CA LEU A 120 -4.24 -10.01 9.41
C LEU A 120 -4.68 -11.43 9.02
N GLY A 121 -4.25 -12.44 9.78
CA GLY A 121 -4.60 -13.85 9.54
C GLY A 121 -5.31 -14.49 10.74
N MET A 122 -6.02 -15.60 10.53
CA MET A 122 -6.69 -16.33 11.64
C MET A 122 -5.71 -16.84 12.72
N SER A 123 -4.45 -17.11 12.35
CA SER A 123 -3.38 -17.50 13.28
C SER A 123 -2.68 -16.30 13.94
N SER A 124 -2.80 -15.09 13.38
CA SER A 124 -2.00 -13.94 13.81
C SER A 124 -2.57 -13.23 15.05
N LEU A 125 -3.88 -13.37 15.30
CA LEU A 125 -4.56 -12.84 16.50
C LEU A 125 -4.16 -13.52 17.83
N ARG A 126 -3.44 -14.66 17.82
CA ARG A 126 -2.93 -15.31 19.05
C ARG A 126 -1.52 -14.87 19.45
N SER A 127 -0.80 -14.13 18.60
CA SER A 127 0.63 -13.78 18.84
C SER A 127 0.95 -12.29 18.88
N TYR A 128 0.04 -11.38 18.53
CA TYR A 128 0.31 -9.94 18.64
C TYR A 128 0.02 -9.39 20.05
N SER A 129 0.97 -9.55 20.98
CA SER A 129 1.02 -8.76 22.21
C SER A 129 1.64 -7.37 22.01
N SER A 130 2.35 -7.16 20.89
CA SER A 130 2.89 -5.86 20.47
C SER A 130 3.28 -5.87 18.98
N ILE A 131 3.02 -4.77 18.27
CA ILE A 131 3.58 -4.52 16.93
C ILE A 131 4.88 -3.72 17.15
N HIS A 132 6.03 -4.39 17.01
CA HIS A 132 7.34 -3.73 17.01
C HIS A 132 7.77 -3.48 15.57
N LEU A 133 7.58 -2.25 15.07
CA LEU A 133 8.19 -1.80 13.82
C LEU A 133 9.67 -1.52 14.10
N GLN A 134 10.55 -2.50 13.85
CA GLN A 134 11.99 -2.28 13.85
C GLN A 134 12.40 -1.78 12.46
N PHE A 135 12.67 -0.47 12.36
CA PHE A 135 13.36 0.10 11.22
C PHE A 135 14.86 -0.05 11.45
N ASN A 136 15.50 -1.00 10.78
CA ASN A 136 16.95 -1.04 10.71
C ASN A 136 17.41 0.07 9.75
N ASN A 137 17.99 1.13 10.30
CA ASN A 137 18.77 2.09 9.51
C ASN A 137 20.08 1.42 9.10
N SER A 138 20.26 1.19 7.80
CA SER A 138 21.57 0.93 7.19
C SER A 138 22.37 2.22 7.05
#